data_AF-A0A1B8AEK3-F1
#
_entry.id   AF-A0A1B8AEK3-F1
#
_cell.length_a   1.000
_cell.length_b   1.000
_cell.length_c   1.000
_cell.angle_alpha   90.00
_cell.angle_beta   90.00
_cell.angle_gamma   90.00
#
_symmetry.space_group_name_H-M   'P 1'
#
loop_
_entity.id
_entity.type
_entity.pdbx_description
1 polymer ?
#
loop_
_entity_poly.entity_id
_entity_poly.type
_entity_poly.pdbx_seq_one_letter_code
_entity_poly.pdbx_strand_id
1 'polypeptide(L)'
;MDSSDYSEAAKAKFRTDMNVEVAAFLQRLQSVGADDEIDDFEVENIREEACILHSPTAPGRSSSGNRFGTTKDEIVQQNDDNNDEAHGLILSHLKMKELAKMKLDKKAEMGTLRESMVRLSTERIGLLWDAELQRRSHIPGDISTDFEMNRILVEYRAHGMEFHELDDKYQYLEKELRRIRKEKRSREKSRQ
;
A
#
# COMPACT_ATOMS: atom_id res chain seq x y z
N MET A 1 -10.04 -46.89 43.04
CA MET A 1 -11.20 -46.01 42.79
C MET A 1 -10.69 -44.92 41.87
N ASP A 2 -10.71 -45.22 40.57
CA ASP A 2 -10.29 -44.34 39.49
C ASP A 2 -11.39 -43.33 39.18
N SER A 3 -11.00 -42.07 39.02
CA SER A 3 -11.88 -41.01 38.50
C SER A 3 -11.02 -39.87 37.95
N SER A 4 -10.50 -40.02 36.73
CA SER A 4 -9.95 -38.87 35.97
C SER A 4 -10.01 -39.03 34.43
N ASP A 5 -10.90 -39.87 33.90
CA ASP A 5 -11.05 -40.01 32.43
C ASP A 5 -11.83 -38.86 31.76
N TYR A 6 -12.31 -37.89 32.55
CA TYR A 6 -13.09 -36.75 32.03
C TYR A 6 -12.24 -35.61 31.45
N SER A 7 -10.91 -35.72 31.45
CA SER A 7 -10.02 -34.62 31.03
C SER A 7 -9.52 -34.75 29.59
N GLU A 8 -9.31 -35.97 29.09
CA GLU A 8 -8.56 -36.15 27.83
C GLU A 8 -9.48 -36.19 26.60
N ALA A 9 -10.62 -36.88 26.67
CA ALA A 9 -11.60 -36.92 25.59
C ALA A 9 -12.24 -35.54 25.34
N ALA A 10 -12.51 -34.76 26.39
CA ALA A 10 -13.03 -33.39 26.27
C ALA A 10 -11.98 -32.43 25.67
N LYS A 11 -10.71 -32.56 26.05
CA LYS A 11 -9.60 -31.79 25.44
C LYS A 11 -9.38 -32.18 23.98
N ALA A 12 -9.49 -33.46 23.65
CA ALA A 12 -9.40 -33.93 22.27
C ALA A 12 -10.53 -33.34 21.43
N LYS A 13 -11.77 -33.40 21.92
CA LYS A 13 -12.94 -32.82 21.23
C LYS A 13 -12.81 -31.30 21.04
N PHE A 14 -12.33 -30.59 22.06
CA PHE A 14 -12.08 -29.14 21.95
C PHE A 14 -10.97 -28.81 20.93
N ARG A 15 -9.92 -29.63 20.85
CA ARG A 15 -8.87 -29.48 19.82
C ARG A 15 -9.43 -29.76 18.42
N THR A 16 -10.31 -30.74 18.27
CA THR A 16 -10.97 -31.04 16.99
C THR A 16 -11.87 -29.89 16.56
N ASP A 17 -12.70 -29.36 17.47
CA ASP A 17 -13.60 -28.24 17.20
C ASP A 17 -12.82 -26.96 16.83
N MET A 18 -11.72 -26.69 17.55
CA MET A 18 -10.83 -25.56 17.24
C MET A 18 -10.12 -25.73 15.90
N ASN A 19 -9.69 -26.95 15.55
CA ASN A 19 -9.07 -27.20 14.24
C ASN A 19 -10.08 -27.04 13.09
N VAL A 20 -11.34 -27.42 13.31
CA VAL A 20 -12.43 -27.20 12.33
C VAL A 20 -12.70 -25.71 12.17
N GLU A 21 -12.71 -24.94 13.26
CA GLU A 21 -12.93 -23.50 13.22
C GLU A 21 -11.75 -22.74 12.57
N VAL A 22 -10.51 -23.16 12.86
CA VAL A 22 -9.30 -22.65 12.20
C VAL A 22 -9.30 -23.00 10.71
N ALA A 23 -9.68 -24.22 10.34
CA ALA A 23 -9.81 -24.61 8.93
C ALA A 23 -10.89 -23.77 8.22
N ALA A 24 -12.05 -23.56 8.84
CA ALA A 24 -13.12 -22.72 8.31
C ALA A 24 -12.70 -21.23 8.22
N PHE A 25 -11.84 -20.76 9.12
CA PHE A 25 -11.26 -19.42 9.07
C PHE A 25 -10.23 -19.27 7.95
N LEU A 26 -9.33 -20.25 7.78
CA LEU A 26 -8.37 -20.29 6.68
C LEU A 26 -9.07 -20.41 5.31
N GLN A 27 -10.14 -21.19 5.22
CA GLN A 27 -10.96 -21.30 4.01
C GLN A 27 -11.71 -19.99 3.72
N ARG A 28 -12.17 -19.27 4.75
CA ARG A 28 -12.74 -17.92 4.59
C ARG A 28 -11.69 -16.92 4.10
N LEU A 29 -10.45 -16.99 4.60
CA LEU A 29 -9.34 -16.17 4.09
C LEU A 29 -9.01 -16.50 2.63
N GLN A 30 -9.04 -17.77 2.24
CA GLN A 30 -8.87 -18.17 0.84
C GLN A 30 -10.04 -17.72 -0.06
N SER A 31 -11.27 -17.72 0.46
CA SER A 31 -12.46 -17.21 -0.24
C SER A 31 -12.52 -15.68 -0.32
N VAL A 32 -11.80 -14.96 0.56
CA VAL A 32 -11.66 -13.50 0.55
C VAL A 32 -10.42 -13.07 -0.25
N GLY A 33 -9.51 -13.99 -0.57
CA GLY A 33 -8.26 -13.75 -1.31
C GLY A 33 -8.27 -14.15 -2.79
N ALA A 34 -9.44 -14.26 -3.44
CA ALA A 34 -9.55 -14.60 -4.86
C ALA A 34 -9.67 -13.38 -5.80
N ASP A 35 -9.45 -12.15 -5.31
CA ASP A 35 -9.35 -10.96 -6.18
C ASP A 35 -8.31 -9.91 -5.71
N ASP A 36 -7.45 -10.26 -4.76
CA ASP A 36 -6.24 -9.50 -4.47
C ASP A 36 -5.04 -10.28 -5.00
N GLU A 37 -4.76 -10.08 -6.29
CA GLU A 37 -3.42 -10.28 -6.83
C GLU A 37 -2.40 -9.71 -5.83
N ILE A 38 -1.54 -10.59 -5.34
CA ILE A 38 -0.30 -10.23 -4.67
C ILE A 38 0.52 -9.42 -5.68
N ASP A 39 0.37 -8.09 -5.64
CA ASP A 39 1.09 -7.15 -6.52
C ASP A 39 2.32 -6.59 -5.76
N ASP A 40 3.47 -7.17 -6.10
CA ASP A 40 4.83 -6.60 -6.00
C ASP A 40 5.42 -6.36 -4.59
N PHE A 41 5.89 -7.43 -3.96
CA PHE A 41 7.18 -7.35 -3.25
C PHE A 41 8.28 -7.58 -4.30
N GLU A 42 8.73 -6.51 -4.98
CA GLU A 42 10.02 -6.54 -5.67
C GLU A 42 11.12 -6.63 -4.59
N VAL A 43 11.47 -7.84 -4.19
CA VAL A 43 12.75 -8.09 -3.54
C VAL A 43 13.79 -8.01 -4.65
N GLU A 44 14.47 -6.87 -4.70
CA GLU A 44 15.58 -6.58 -5.61
C GLU A 44 16.62 -7.71 -5.52
N ASN A 45 16.58 -8.63 -6.48
CA ASN A 45 17.54 -9.73 -6.59
C ASN A 45 18.79 -9.16 -7.26
N ILE A 46 19.66 -8.51 -6.47
CA ILE A 46 20.89 -7.79 -6.87
C ILE A 46 21.96 -8.73 -7.50
N ARG A 47 21.63 -9.98 -7.84
CA ARG A 47 22.63 -10.97 -8.27
C ARG A 47 22.80 -11.14 -9.77
N GLU A 48 21.89 -10.63 -10.61
CA GLU A 48 22.01 -10.79 -12.08
C GLU A 48 22.81 -9.68 -12.77
N GLU A 49 22.87 -8.46 -12.21
CA GLU A 49 23.64 -7.36 -12.84
C GLU A 49 25.16 -7.50 -12.70
N ALA A 50 25.66 -8.44 -11.89
CA ALA A 50 27.10 -8.67 -11.72
C ALA A 50 27.72 -9.61 -12.79
N CYS A 51 26.92 -10.30 -13.61
CA CYS A 51 27.45 -11.28 -14.57
C CYS A 51 27.63 -10.77 -16.01
N ILE A 52 27.16 -9.56 -16.35
CA ILE A 52 27.25 -9.04 -17.73
C ILE A 52 28.56 -8.26 -17.97
N LEU A 53 29.32 -7.92 -16.91
CA LEU A 53 30.55 -7.11 -17.01
C LEU A 53 31.88 -7.89 -17.07
N HIS A 54 31.84 -9.23 -17.08
CA HIS A 54 33.07 -10.04 -17.17
C HIS A 54 32.97 -11.15 -18.21
N SER A 55 33.21 -10.79 -19.47
CA SER A 55 33.79 -11.72 -20.45
C SER A 55 35.12 -11.13 -20.95
N PRO A 56 36.27 -11.76 -20.62
CA PRO A 56 37.58 -11.27 -21.02
C PRO A 56 37.85 -11.68 -22.47
N THR A 57 37.99 -10.72 -23.38
CA THR A 57 38.53 -11.00 -24.73
C THR A 57 39.89 -10.34 -24.86
N ALA A 58 40.93 -11.16 -24.82
CA ALA A 58 42.28 -10.84 -25.31
C ALA A 58 42.63 -11.84 -26.42
N PRO A 59 43.74 -11.67 -27.17
CA PRO A 59 43.86 -10.80 -28.33
C PRO A 59 44.29 -11.58 -29.60
N GLY A 60 44.02 -11.08 -30.82
CA GLY A 60 44.56 -11.73 -32.02
C GLY A 60 44.25 -11.12 -33.39
N ARG A 61 45.21 -10.33 -33.89
CA ARG A 61 45.71 -10.20 -35.28
C ARG A 61 44.78 -9.88 -36.49
N SER A 62 44.97 -8.65 -36.97
CA SER A 62 45.17 -8.17 -38.36
C SER A 62 44.83 -9.06 -39.58
N SER A 63 44.08 -8.50 -40.55
CA SER A 63 44.54 -8.30 -41.96
C SER A 63 43.54 -7.44 -42.77
N SER A 64 44.07 -6.86 -43.83
CA SER A 64 43.56 -5.89 -44.82
C SER A 64 42.24 -6.20 -45.54
N GLY A 65 41.62 -5.17 -46.13
CA GLY A 65 41.00 -5.34 -47.45
C GLY A 65 39.85 -4.40 -47.81
N ASN A 66 40.19 -3.31 -48.48
CA ASN A 66 39.45 -2.54 -49.51
C ASN A 66 37.94 -2.78 -49.80
N ARG A 67 37.25 -1.62 -49.86
CA ARG A 67 36.23 -1.17 -50.84
C ARG A 67 35.02 -2.07 -51.11
N PHE A 68 33.81 -1.54 -50.92
CA PHE A 68 32.99 -0.97 -51.99
C PHE A 68 31.75 -0.29 -51.37
N GLY A 69 31.27 0.76 -52.04
CA GLY A 69 30.41 1.79 -51.47
C GLY A 69 28.99 1.35 -51.15
N THR A 70 28.46 2.01 -50.13
CA THR A 70 27.04 2.30 -49.95
C THR A 70 26.90 3.78 -49.62
N THR A 71 25.90 4.37 -50.24
CA THR A 71 25.54 5.78 -50.31
C THR A 71 25.50 6.45 -48.94
N LYS A 72 26.18 7.60 -48.80
CA LYS A 72 26.19 8.43 -47.57
C LYS A 72 24.80 8.95 -47.16
N ASP A 73 23.78 8.77 -48.00
CA ASP A 73 22.42 9.24 -47.73
C ASP A 73 21.57 8.26 -46.90
N GLU A 74 21.96 6.98 -46.76
CA GLU A 74 21.23 6.00 -45.91
C GLU A 74 21.66 6.04 -44.44
N ILE A 75 22.87 6.53 -44.14
CA ILE A 75 23.42 6.57 -42.77
C ILE A 75 22.81 7.75 -41.96
N VAL A 76 22.28 8.78 -42.65
CA VAL A 76 21.62 9.90 -41.98
C VAL A 76 20.19 9.51 -41.56
N GLN A 77 19.47 8.75 -42.37
CA GLN A 77 18.10 8.32 -42.05
C GLN A 77 18.01 7.31 -40.90
N GLN A 78 18.98 6.40 -40.75
CA GLN A 78 18.98 5.43 -39.64
C GLN A 78 19.26 6.03 -38.25
N ASN A 79 19.84 7.23 -38.17
CA ASN A 79 20.12 7.87 -36.88
C ASN A 79 18.95 8.69 -36.37
N ASP A 80 18.12 9.25 -37.26
CA ASP A 80 16.95 10.04 -36.86
C ASP A 80 15.81 9.12 -36.34
N ASP A 81 15.58 7.96 -36.98
CA ASP A 81 14.53 7.02 -36.56
C ASP A 81 14.85 6.32 -35.22
N ASN A 82 16.12 5.98 -34.96
CA ASN A 82 16.53 5.32 -33.71
C ASN A 82 16.57 6.28 -32.50
N ASN A 83 16.78 7.57 -32.74
CA ASN A 83 16.85 8.57 -31.67
C ASN A 83 15.45 8.89 -31.11
N ASP A 84 14.43 8.90 -31.98
CA ASP A 84 13.03 9.08 -31.58
C ASP A 84 12.50 7.89 -30.76
N GLU A 85 12.89 6.66 -31.11
CA GLU A 85 12.52 5.45 -30.37
C GLU A 85 13.20 5.38 -28.99
N ALA A 86 14.51 5.68 -28.92
CA ALA A 86 15.24 5.78 -27.65
C ALA A 86 14.68 6.88 -26.74
N HIS A 87 14.33 8.04 -27.31
CA HIS A 87 13.71 9.14 -26.58
C HIS A 87 12.32 8.76 -26.03
N GLY A 88 11.52 8.02 -26.81
CA GLY A 88 10.24 7.46 -26.37
C GLY A 88 10.38 6.49 -25.19
N LEU A 89 11.39 5.60 -25.23
CA LEU A 89 11.69 4.67 -24.15
C LEU A 89 12.11 5.39 -22.85
N ILE A 90 12.96 6.41 -22.97
CA ILE A 90 13.40 7.24 -21.85
C ILE A 90 12.21 7.97 -21.21
N LEU A 91 11.37 8.63 -22.02
CA LEU A 91 10.18 9.33 -21.53
C LEU A 91 9.20 8.38 -20.85
N SER A 92 8.99 7.18 -21.41
CA SER A 92 8.14 6.17 -20.80
C SER A 92 8.69 5.69 -19.46
N HIS A 93 10.01 5.52 -19.33
CA HIS A 93 10.64 5.10 -18.09
C HIS A 93 10.54 6.18 -17.00
N LEU A 94 10.78 7.44 -17.36
CA LEU A 94 10.65 8.57 -16.45
C LEU A 94 9.20 8.70 -15.92
N LYS A 95 8.20 8.55 -16.80
CA LYS A 95 6.78 8.54 -16.40
C LYS A 95 6.45 7.40 -15.45
N MET A 96 6.99 6.20 -15.68
CA MET A 96 6.79 5.07 -14.76
C MET A 96 7.40 5.32 -13.37
N LYS A 97 8.59 5.91 -13.32
CA LYS A 97 9.23 6.33 -12.06
C LYS A 97 8.41 7.39 -11.33
N GLU A 98 7.87 8.36 -12.06
CA GLU A 98 7.01 9.40 -11.49
C GLU A 98 5.72 8.81 -10.89
N LEU A 99 5.04 7.90 -11.60
CA LEU A 99 3.86 7.21 -11.09
C LEU A 99 4.18 6.36 -9.85
N ALA A 100 5.34 5.70 -9.81
CA ALA A 100 5.79 4.95 -8.65
C ALA A 100 6.02 5.87 -7.43
N LYS A 101 6.65 7.03 -7.64
CA LYS A 101 6.83 8.04 -6.60
C LYS A 101 5.48 8.56 -6.09
N MET A 102 4.57 8.95 -6.98
CA MET A 102 3.23 9.41 -6.61
C MET A 102 2.47 8.36 -5.79
N LYS A 103 2.56 7.07 -6.15
CA LYS A 103 1.97 5.96 -5.37
C LYS A 103 2.52 5.92 -3.93
N LEU A 104 3.83 6.10 -3.77
CA LEU A 104 4.47 6.10 -2.45
C LEU A 104 4.06 7.32 -1.62
N ASP A 105 4.12 8.52 -2.22
CA ASP A 105 3.77 9.77 -1.54
C ASP A 105 2.30 9.75 -1.07
N LYS A 106 1.38 9.28 -1.93
CA LYS A 106 -0.04 9.15 -1.59
C LYS A 106 -0.30 8.11 -0.49
N LYS A 107 0.45 7.00 -0.49
CA LYS A 107 0.38 6.03 0.62
C LYS A 107 0.87 6.62 1.93
N ALA A 108 1.93 7.42 1.90
CA ALA A 108 2.42 8.10 3.09
C ALA A 108 1.39 9.10 3.64
N GLU A 109 0.76 9.90 2.77
CA GLU A 109 -0.33 10.82 3.11
C GLU A 109 -1.53 10.08 3.73
N MET A 110 -1.92 8.93 3.17
CA MET A 110 -2.97 8.09 3.77
C MET A 110 -2.59 7.58 5.17
N GLY A 111 -1.29 7.31 5.40
CA GLY A 111 -0.77 6.92 6.72
C GLY A 111 -0.98 8.02 7.77
N THR A 112 -0.60 9.25 7.45
CA THR A 112 -0.74 10.40 8.37
C THR A 112 -2.20 10.76 8.65
N LEU A 113 -3.08 10.64 7.65
CA LEU A 113 -4.53 10.79 7.85
C LEU A 113 -5.08 9.72 8.80
N ARG A 114 -4.69 8.46 8.61
CA ARG A 114 -5.12 7.37 9.50
C ARG A 114 -4.69 7.58 10.94
N GLU A 115 -3.45 8.03 11.16
CA GLU A 115 -2.96 8.38 12.50
C GLU A 115 -3.80 9.49 13.13
N SER A 116 -4.14 10.53 12.36
CA SER A 116 -4.98 11.63 12.83
C SER A 116 -6.40 11.18 13.17
N MET A 117 -7.00 10.30 12.34
CA MET A 117 -8.31 9.70 12.61
C MET A 117 -8.31 8.83 13.88
N VAL A 118 -7.24 8.04 14.11
CA VAL A 118 -7.09 7.24 15.33
C VAL A 118 -6.96 8.13 16.56
N ARG A 119 -6.20 9.24 16.46
CA ARG A 119 -6.07 10.23 17.53
C ARG A 119 -7.43 10.83 17.89
N LEU A 120 -8.18 11.35 16.91
CA LEU A 120 -9.51 11.92 17.13
C LEU A 120 -10.48 10.91 17.75
N SER A 121 -10.44 9.65 17.29
CA SER A 121 -11.26 8.59 17.87
C SER A 121 -10.93 8.35 19.34
N THR A 122 -9.64 8.35 19.68
CA THR A 122 -9.17 8.20 21.07
C THR A 122 -9.60 9.37 21.94
N GLU A 123 -9.44 10.60 21.45
CA GLU A 123 -9.87 11.83 22.14
C GLU A 123 -11.39 11.83 22.36
N ARG A 124 -12.19 11.41 21.38
CA ARG A 124 -13.64 11.28 21.54
C ARG A 124 -14.04 10.28 22.62
N ILE A 125 -13.33 9.15 22.70
CA ILE A 125 -13.55 8.18 23.78
C ILE A 125 -13.18 8.81 25.14
N GLY A 126 -12.09 9.57 25.20
CA GLY A 126 -11.70 10.35 26.39
C GLY A 126 -12.81 11.31 26.85
N LEU A 127 -13.37 12.09 25.92
CA LEU A 127 -14.48 13.01 26.22
C LEU A 127 -15.73 12.29 26.75
N LEU A 128 -16.02 11.08 26.28
CA LEU A 128 -17.12 10.28 26.84
C LEU A 128 -16.84 9.85 28.29
N TRP A 129 -15.58 9.53 28.61
CA TRP A 129 -15.18 9.25 29.99
C TRP A 129 -15.28 10.49 30.88
N ASP A 130 -14.87 11.65 30.38
CA ASP A 130 -14.98 12.92 31.10
C ASP A 130 -16.46 13.27 31.36
N ALA A 131 -17.33 13.09 30.36
CA ALA A 131 -18.78 13.26 30.53
C ALA A 131 -19.33 12.34 31.62
N GLU A 132 -18.93 11.07 31.63
CA GLU A 132 -19.37 10.11 32.65
C GLU A 132 -18.85 10.49 34.04
N LEU A 133 -17.63 11.01 34.15
CA LEU A 133 -17.07 11.51 35.40
C LEU A 133 -17.89 12.70 35.92
N GLN A 134 -18.17 13.69 35.06
CA GLN A 134 -18.98 14.86 35.41
C GLN A 134 -20.38 14.46 35.87
N ARG A 135 -21.01 13.50 35.18
CA ARG A 135 -22.32 12.96 35.57
C ARG A 135 -22.31 12.35 36.97
N ARG A 136 -21.24 11.63 37.33
CA ARG A 136 -21.10 10.99 38.65
C ARG A 136 -20.81 11.98 39.77
N SER A 137 -20.09 13.05 39.47
CA SER A 137 -19.80 14.12 40.44
C SER A 137 -20.92 15.16 40.55
N HIS A 138 -21.98 15.06 39.75
CA HIS A 138 -23.06 16.02 39.73
C HIS A 138 -23.75 16.16 41.10
N ILE A 139 -23.88 17.39 41.55
CA ILE A 139 -24.66 17.75 42.75
C ILE A 139 -25.91 18.49 42.28
N PRO A 140 -27.13 18.08 42.68
CA PRO A 140 -28.35 18.77 42.29
C PRO A 140 -28.31 20.26 42.64
N GLY A 141 -28.54 21.12 41.63
CA GLY A 141 -28.46 22.57 41.76
C GLY A 141 -27.11 23.19 41.41
N ASP A 142 -26.09 22.38 41.08
CA ASP A 142 -24.82 22.87 40.54
C ASP A 142 -24.89 23.05 39.02
N ILE A 143 -24.91 24.32 38.58
CA ILE A 143 -24.94 24.73 37.17
C ILE A 143 -23.55 24.54 36.52
N SER A 144 -22.47 24.45 37.30
CA SER A 144 -21.12 24.26 36.76
C SER A 144 -20.99 22.94 36.02
N THR A 145 -21.61 21.88 36.54
CA THR A 145 -21.63 20.57 35.89
C THR A 145 -22.29 20.63 34.51
N ASP A 146 -23.39 21.38 34.37
CA ASP A 146 -24.11 21.51 33.09
C ASP A 146 -23.29 22.28 32.05
N PHE A 147 -22.53 23.30 32.49
CA PHE A 147 -21.63 24.04 31.60
C PHE A 147 -20.49 23.15 31.09
N GLU A 148 -19.85 22.40 31.98
CA GLU A 148 -18.78 21.46 31.63
C GLU A 148 -19.30 20.34 30.71
N MET A 149 -20.48 19.78 30.99
CA MET A 149 -21.11 18.77 30.14
C MET A 149 -21.37 19.30 28.73
N ASN A 150 -21.87 20.55 28.62
CA ASN A 150 -22.09 21.18 27.32
C ASN A 150 -20.78 21.41 26.56
N ARG A 151 -19.70 21.82 27.25
CA ARG A 151 -18.38 21.95 26.62
C ARG A 151 -17.91 20.63 26.02
N ILE A 152 -17.97 19.56 26.81
CA ILE A 152 -17.57 18.20 26.39
C ILE A 152 -18.38 17.74 25.17
N LEU A 153 -19.70 17.96 25.17
CA LEU A 153 -20.56 17.58 24.05
C LEU A 153 -20.25 18.35 22.76
N VAL A 154 -19.93 19.65 22.86
CA VAL A 154 -19.53 20.46 21.71
C VAL A 154 -18.24 19.93 21.10
N GLU A 155 -17.24 19.66 21.93
CA GLU A 155 -15.94 19.13 21.50
C GLU A 155 -16.06 17.72 20.89
N TYR A 156 -16.86 16.85 21.51
CA TYR A 156 -17.11 15.49 21.00
C TYR A 156 -17.74 15.50 19.59
N ARG A 157 -18.65 16.45 19.33
CA ARG A 157 -19.26 16.65 18.01
C ARG A 157 -18.24 17.21 17.02
N ALA A 158 -17.42 18.18 17.43
CA ALA A 158 -16.37 18.76 16.60
C ALA A 158 -15.38 17.70 16.12
N HIS A 159 -14.86 16.86 17.02
CA HIS A 159 -13.97 15.75 16.65
C HIS A 159 -14.66 14.73 15.73
N GLY A 160 -15.97 14.52 15.89
CA GLY A 160 -16.75 13.67 14.98
C GLY A 160 -16.81 14.23 13.56
N MET A 161 -17.03 15.53 13.42
CA MET A 161 -17.04 16.21 12.11
C MET A 161 -15.64 16.19 11.46
N GLU A 162 -14.59 16.49 12.23
CA GLU A 162 -13.22 16.46 11.73
C GLU A 162 -12.82 15.05 11.28
N PHE A 163 -13.21 14.01 12.03
CA PHE A 163 -13.00 12.62 11.63
C PHE A 163 -13.64 12.32 10.27
N HIS A 164 -14.87 12.75 10.03
CA HIS A 164 -15.54 12.53 8.75
C HIS A 164 -14.86 13.27 7.59
N GLU A 165 -14.39 14.50 7.81
CA GLU A 165 -13.63 15.24 6.80
C GLU A 165 -12.30 14.53 6.44
N LEU A 166 -11.61 13.97 7.45
CA LEU A 166 -10.39 13.19 7.21
C LEU A 166 -10.69 11.86 6.49
N ASP A 167 -11.80 11.20 6.82
CA ASP A 167 -12.24 9.98 6.12
C ASP A 167 -12.57 10.27 4.65
N ASP A 168 -13.27 11.36 4.35
CA ASP A 168 -13.54 11.80 2.97
C ASP A 168 -12.24 12.02 2.18
N LYS A 169 -11.24 12.67 2.80
CA LYS A 169 -9.91 12.85 2.21
C LYS A 169 -9.20 11.52 1.99
N TYR A 170 -9.27 10.60 2.96
CA TYR A 170 -8.71 9.26 2.84
C TYR A 170 -9.33 8.49 1.67
N GLN A 171 -10.66 8.49 1.56
CA GLN A 171 -11.40 7.87 0.46
C GLN A 171 -11.06 8.48 -0.91
N TYR A 172 -10.82 9.79 -0.96
CA TYR A 172 -10.35 10.46 -2.17
C TYR A 172 -8.97 9.97 -2.59
N LEU A 173 -8.00 9.92 -1.67
CA LEU A 173 -6.65 9.41 -1.95
C LEU A 173 -6.67 7.93 -2.36
N GLU A 174 -7.55 7.14 -1.79
CA GLU A 174 -7.72 5.73 -2.18
C GLU A 174 -8.17 5.62 -3.64
N LYS A 175 -9.11 6.47 -4.07
CA LYS A 175 -9.53 6.54 -5.49
C LYS A 175 -8.39 6.99 -6.40
N GLU A 176 -7.57 7.96 -5.98
CA GLU A 176 -6.38 8.38 -6.73
C GLU A 176 -5.37 7.23 -6.88
N LEU A 177 -5.07 6.50 -5.80
CA LEU A 177 -4.19 5.33 -5.87
C LEU A 177 -4.71 4.27 -6.84
N ARG A 178 -6.03 4.02 -6.86
CA ARG A 178 -6.63 3.10 -7.84
C ARG A 178 -6.44 3.60 -9.28
N ARG A 179 -6.52 4.91 -9.53
CA ARG A 179 -6.24 5.50 -10.85
C ARG A 179 -4.77 5.34 -11.25
N ILE A 180 -3.84 5.65 -10.34
CA ILE A 180 -2.39 5.50 -10.58
C ILE A 180 -2.05 4.03 -10.91
N ARG A 181 -2.62 3.06 -10.18
CA ARG A 181 -2.43 1.62 -10.47
C ARG A 181 -2.94 1.24 -11.86
N LYS A 182 -4.14 1.71 -12.23
CA LYS A 182 -4.70 1.47 -13.57
C LYS A 182 -3.83 2.08 -14.67
N GLU A 183 -3.32 3.29 -14.45
CA GLU A 183 -2.41 3.94 -15.39
C GLU A 183 -1.11 3.15 -15.56
N LYS A 184 -0.48 2.72 -14.45
CA LYS A 184 0.73 1.88 -14.48
C LYS A 184 0.51 0.62 -15.32
N ARG A 185 -0.57 -0.12 -15.04
CA ARG A 185 -0.94 -1.35 -15.78
C ARG A 185 -1.20 -1.08 -17.26
N SER A 186 -1.86 0.03 -17.60
CA SER A 186 -2.12 0.38 -19.00
C SER A 186 -0.85 0.67 -19.78
N ARG A 187 0.12 1.37 -19.16
CA ARG A 187 1.41 1.71 -19.78
C ARG A 187 2.31 0.50 -19.94
N GLU A 188 2.24 -0.44 -19.01
CA GLU A 188 2.98 -1.70 -19.08
C GLU A 188 2.48 -2.60 -20.22
N LYS A 189 1.16 -2.67 -20.42
CA LYS A 189 0.56 -3.37 -21.57
C LYS A 189 0.90 -2.73 -22.92
N SER A 190 1.11 -1.41 -22.97
CA SER A 190 1.55 -0.73 -24.19
C SER A 190 3.04 -0.93 -24.52
N ARG A 191 3.81 -1.55 -23.62
CA ARG A 191 5.23 -1.87 -23.83
C ARG A 191 5.47 -3.32 -24.29
N GLN A 192 4.47 -4.21 -24.16
CA GLN A 192 4.49 -5.59 -24.65
C GLN A 192 3.98 -5.65 -26.10
#